data_AF-A0A436CMB4-F1
#
_entry.id   AF-A0A436CMB4-F1
#
_cell.length_a   1.000
_cell.length_b   1.000
_cell.length_c   1.000
_cell.angle_alpha   90.00
_cell.angle_beta   90.00
_cell.angle_gamma   90.00
#
_symmetry.space_group_name_H-M   'P 1'
#
loop_
_entity.id
_entity.type
_entity.pdbx_description
1 polymer ?
#
loop_
_entity_poly.entity_id
_entity_poly.type
_entity_poly.pdbx_seq_one_letter_code
_entity_poly.pdbx_strand_id
1 'polypeptide(L)'
;MKSGIKDEVLASYLSDTRPLYDAAKRCVGQLSGILLLLQTDSLDRNRNDLLLASVTRQLREATDRLGAVKAPPKAARHQAALADLLVLLGRILSRLDRLADLIDPASPDLDAVVDALFFAQRSLRMVSEPSAGLTPVDFTAACCNCRPAKN
;
A
#
# COMPACT_ATOMS: atom_id res chain seq x y z
N MET A 1 34.42 -1.15 16.99
CA MET A 1 34.27 -1.27 15.52
C MET A 1 33.15 -2.19 15.02
N LYS A 2 32.73 -3.26 15.74
CA LYS A 2 31.67 -4.18 15.25
C LYS A 2 30.23 -3.62 15.26
N SER A 3 29.96 -2.52 15.98
CA SER A 3 28.62 -1.91 16.01
C SER A 3 28.34 -1.11 14.74
N GLY A 4 29.28 -0.26 14.30
CA GLY A 4 29.09 0.64 13.15
C GLY A 4 28.76 -0.08 11.84
N ILE A 5 29.43 -1.20 11.55
CA ILE A 5 29.15 -2.00 10.34
C ILE A 5 27.74 -2.61 10.38
N LYS A 6 27.24 -3.01 11.56
CA LYS A 6 25.88 -3.57 11.69
C LYS A 6 24.81 -2.51 11.46
N ASP A 7 25.09 -1.27 11.84
CA ASP A 7 24.18 -0.14 11.67
C ASP A 7 24.19 0.35 10.21
N GLU A 8 25.34 0.30 9.53
CA GLU A 8 25.48 0.61 8.10
C GLU A 8 24.75 -0.39 7.21
N VAL A 9 24.84 -1.69 7.50
CA VAL A 9 24.10 -2.73 6.75
C VAL A 9 22.58 -2.56 6.92
N LEU A 10 22.12 -2.20 8.12
CA LEU A 10 20.71 -1.92 8.36
C LEU A 10 20.26 -0.65 7.64
N ALA A 11 21.07 0.41 7.66
CA ALA A 11 20.79 1.66 6.95
C ALA A 11 20.70 1.44 5.43
N SER A 12 21.62 0.65 4.85
CA SER A 12 21.58 0.28 3.43
C SER A 12 20.28 -0.47 3.10
N TYR A 13 19.91 -1.46 3.90
CA TYR A 13 18.66 -2.20 3.72
C TYR A 13 17.43 -1.28 3.75
N LEU A 14 17.37 -0.33 4.70
CA LEU A 14 16.26 0.61 4.81
C LEU A 14 16.22 1.58 3.62
N SER A 15 17.39 2.00 3.12
CA SER A 15 17.49 2.79 1.89
C SER A 15 16.96 2.02 0.67
N ASP A 16 17.33 0.75 0.53
CA ASP A 16 16.90 -0.11 -0.59
C ASP A 16 15.39 -0.43 -0.54
N THR A 17 14.83 -0.52 0.67
CA THR A 17 13.39 -0.82 0.86
C THR A 17 12.49 0.41 0.82
N ARG A 18 13.05 1.63 0.93
CA ARG A 18 12.25 2.87 0.88
C ARG A 18 11.42 3.05 -0.39
N PRO A 19 11.96 2.83 -1.60
CA PRO A 19 11.15 2.88 -2.82
C PRO A 19 10.00 1.85 -2.84
N LEU A 20 10.17 0.72 -2.17
CA LEU A 20 9.17 -0.35 -2.08
C LEU A 20 8.04 0.04 -1.12
N TYR A 21 8.40 0.62 0.02
CA TYR A 21 7.44 1.19 0.96
C TYR A 21 6.60 2.30 0.29
N ASP A 22 7.25 3.20 -0.45
CA ASP A 22 6.56 4.27 -1.19
C ASP A 22 5.64 3.71 -2.28
N ALA A 23 6.06 2.65 -2.98
CA ALA A 23 5.22 1.97 -3.97
C ALA A 23 3.99 1.33 -3.31
N ALA A 24 4.17 0.60 -2.19
CA ALA A 24 3.07 0.01 -1.44
C ALA A 24 2.08 1.07 -0.94
N LYS A 25 2.60 2.19 -0.42
CA LYS A 25 1.83 3.37 0.01
C LYS A 25 1.00 3.97 -1.13
N ARG A 26 1.58 4.12 -2.33
CA ARG A 26 0.84 4.57 -3.53
C ARG A 26 -0.24 3.58 -3.93
N CYS A 27 0.09 2.28 -3.94
CA CYS A 27 -0.88 1.23 -4.28
C CYS A 27 -2.09 1.25 -3.35
N VAL A 28 -1.90 1.40 -2.04
CA VAL A 28 -3.01 1.56 -1.08
C VAL A 28 -3.91 2.73 -1.47
N GLY A 29 -3.34 3.89 -1.80
CA GLY A 29 -4.10 5.06 -2.23
C GLY A 29 -4.86 4.84 -3.53
N GLN A 30 -4.21 4.25 -4.54
CA GLN A 30 -4.84 3.96 -5.84
C GLN A 30 -5.99 2.94 -5.71
N LEU A 31 -5.79 1.84 -4.96
CA LEU A 31 -6.82 0.84 -4.71
C LEU A 31 -8.01 1.42 -3.94
N SER A 32 -7.75 2.31 -2.98
CA SER A 32 -8.82 3.04 -2.28
C SER A 32 -9.59 3.96 -3.23
N GLY A 33 -8.90 4.64 -4.15
CA GLY A 33 -9.53 5.48 -5.16
C GLY A 33 -10.40 4.68 -6.14
N ILE A 34 -9.93 3.52 -6.59
CA ILE A 34 -10.69 2.60 -7.46
C ILE A 34 -11.97 2.13 -6.75
N LEU A 35 -11.87 1.74 -5.48
CA LEU A 35 -13.03 1.36 -4.67
C LEU A 35 -14.06 2.49 -4.58
N LEU A 36 -13.63 3.73 -4.34
CA LEU A 36 -14.54 4.87 -4.28
C LEU A 36 -15.24 5.10 -5.63
N LEU A 37 -14.52 4.98 -6.74
CA LEU A 37 -15.12 5.12 -8.08
C LEU A 37 -16.15 4.01 -8.36
N LEU A 38 -15.89 2.77 -7.91
CA LEU A 38 -16.85 1.65 -7.94
C LEU A 38 -18.12 1.97 -7.16
N GLN A 39 -17.98 2.55 -5.97
CA GLN A 39 -19.13 2.85 -5.10
C GLN A 39 -20.00 4.02 -5.59
N THR A 40 -19.43 4.97 -6.34
CA THR A 40 -20.18 6.16 -6.79
C THR A 40 -20.74 6.03 -8.21
N ASP A 41 -20.67 4.83 -8.82
CA ASP A 41 -21.03 4.58 -10.24
C ASP A 41 -20.42 5.62 -11.20
N SER A 42 -19.29 6.21 -10.80
CA SER A 42 -18.59 7.27 -11.54
C SER A 42 -17.44 6.68 -12.36
N LEU A 43 -17.53 5.38 -12.64
CA LEU A 43 -16.52 4.61 -13.34
C LEU A 43 -16.62 4.81 -14.84
N ASP A 44 -15.64 5.52 -15.36
CA ASP A 44 -15.24 5.34 -16.75
C ASP A 44 -14.42 4.05 -16.85
N ARG A 45 -14.95 3.05 -17.56
CA ARG A 45 -14.31 1.74 -17.79
C ARG A 45 -12.89 1.88 -18.34
N ASN A 46 -12.67 2.73 -19.34
CA ASN A 46 -11.34 2.90 -19.95
C ASN A 46 -10.33 3.47 -18.96
N ARG A 47 -10.77 4.41 -18.11
CA ARG A 47 -9.92 5.00 -17.08
C ARG A 47 -9.59 4.00 -15.97
N ASN A 48 -10.55 3.15 -15.60
CA ASN A 48 -10.35 2.12 -14.59
C ASN A 48 -9.33 1.06 -15.04
N ASP A 49 -9.42 0.59 -16.27
CA ASP A 49 -8.48 -0.40 -16.83
C ASP A 49 -7.05 0.13 -16.80
N LEU A 50 -6.85 1.41 -17.13
CA LEU A 50 -5.54 2.06 -17.04
C LEU A 50 -5.04 2.17 -15.59
N LEU A 51 -5.94 2.43 -14.63
CA LEU A 51 -5.59 2.47 -13.21
C LEU A 51 -5.23 1.09 -12.67
N LEU A 52 -6.03 0.07 -12.97
CA LEU A 52 -5.79 -1.33 -12.59
C LEU A 52 -4.48 -1.85 -13.21
N ALA A 53 -4.24 -1.61 -14.49
CA ALA A 53 -2.98 -1.97 -15.16
C ALA A 53 -1.77 -1.25 -14.52
N SER A 54 -1.93 0.02 -14.17
CA SER A 54 -0.87 0.78 -13.50
C SER A 54 -0.52 0.21 -12.12
N VAL A 55 -1.52 -0.08 -11.29
CA VAL A 55 -1.32 -0.68 -9.95
C VAL A 55 -0.74 -2.10 -10.07
N THR A 56 -1.22 -2.89 -11.02
CA THR A 56 -0.71 -4.24 -11.32
C THR A 56 0.79 -4.21 -11.59
N ARG A 57 1.23 -3.33 -12.48
CA ARG A 57 2.65 -3.16 -12.80
C ARG A 57 3.45 -2.71 -11.58
N GLN A 58 2.96 -1.73 -10.83
CA GLN A 58 3.66 -1.23 -9.63
C GLN A 58 3.83 -2.32 -8.57
N LEU A 59 2.80 -3.14 -8.32
CA LEU A 59 2.89 -4.24 -7.36
C LEU A 59 3.84 -5.34 -7.82
N ARG A 60 3.84 -5.66 -9.12
CA ARG A 60 4.78 -6.62 -9.69
C ARG A 60 6.23 -6.13 -9.54
N GLU A 61 6.50 -4.90 -9.96
CA GLU A 61 7.83 -4.30 -9.84
C GLU A 61 8.30 -4.22 -8.38
N ALA A 62 7.41 -3.87 -7.45
CA ALA A 62 7.74 -3.83 -6.02
C ALA A 62 8.05 -5.22 -5.46
N THR A 63 7.29 -6.23 -5.88
CA THR A 63 7.49 -7.64 -5.46
C THR A 63 8.81 -8.18 -5.99
N ASP A 64 9.08 -7.97 -7.28
CA ASP A 64 10.32 -8.42 -7.93
C ASP A 64 11.55 -7.75 -7.28
N ARG A 65 11.47 -6.44 -7.02
CA ARG A 65 12.55 -5.71 -6.33
C ARG A 65 12.72 -6.17 -4.89
N LEU A 66 11.65 -6.44 -4.15
CA LEU A 66 11.76 -6.96 -2.78
C LEU A 66 12.46 -8.32 -2.76
N GLY A 67 12.22 -9.18 -3.75
CA GLY A 67 12.90 -10.46 -3.90
C GLY A 67 14.41 -10.33 -4.15
N ALA A 68 14.86 -9.21 -4.71
CA ALA A 68 16.28 -8.91 -4.91
C ALA A 68 16.96 -8.29 -3.68
N VAL A 69 16.21 -7.73 -2.73
CA VAL A 69 16.75 -7.13 -1.51
C VAL A 69 17.16 -8.23 -0.52
N LYS A 70 18.41 -8.15 -0.04
CA LYS A 70 18.94 -9.04 0.99
C LYS A 70 18.77 -8.40 2.37
N ALA A 71 17.79 -8.84 3.17
CA ALA A 71 17.71 -8.38 4.56
C ALA A 71 18.87 -8.92 5.39
N PRO A 72 19.50 -8.07 6.22
CA PRO A 72 20.27 -8.56 7.36
C PRO A 72 19.35 -9.29 8.36
N PRO A 73 19.88 -10.19 9.20
CA PRO A 73 19.07 -10.94 10.17
C PRO A 73 18.19 -10.07 11.07
N LYS A 74 18.67 -8.88 11.47
CA LYS A 74 17.92 -7.91 12.27
C LYS A 74 16.68 -7.34 11.55
N ALA A 75 16.67 -7.34 10.22
CA ALA A 75 15.58 -6.82 9.40
C ALA A 75 14.68 -7.90 8.80
N ALA A 76 14.93 -9.19 9.09
CA ALA A 76 14.15 -10.31 8.54
C ALA A 76 12.64 -10.15 8.79
N ARG A 77 12.26 -9.70 10.00
CA ARG A 77 10.86 -9.43 10.34
C ARG A 77 10.25 -8.28 9.51
N HIS A 78 11.03 -7.23 9.27
CA HIS A 78 10.58 -6.10 8.45
C HIS A 78 10.40 -6.53 6.98
N GLN A 79 11.34 -7.31 6.42
CA GLN A 79 11.22 -7.84 5.07
C GLN A 79 9.99 -8.75 4.92
N ALA A 80 9.75 -9.64 5.88
CA ALA A 80 8.58 -10.51 5.89
C ALA A 80 7.28 -9.70 5.91
N ALA A 81 7.17 -8.72 6.81
CA ALA A 81 5.99 -7.87 6.91
C ALA A 81 5.75 -7.04 5.63
N LEU A 82 6.81 -6.56 4.98
CA LEU A 82 6.69 -5.86 3.69
C LEU A 82 6.23 -6.80 2.57
N ALA A 83 6.73 -8.04 2.55
CA ALA A 83 6.27 -9.05 1.60
C ALA A 83 4.79 -9.41 1.81
N ASP A 84 4.37 -9.61 3.06
CA ASP A 84 2.97 -9.88 3.41
C ASP A 84 2.05 -8.73 2.99
N LEU A 85 2.49 -7.48 3.15
CA LEU A 85 1.76 -6.31 2.67
C LEU A 85 1.60 -6.34 1.14
N LEU A 86 2.66 -6.61 0.38
CA LEU A 86 2.56 -6.69 -1.09
C LEU A 86 1.61 -7.81 -1.55
N VAL A 87 1.64 -8.97 -0.88
CA VAL A 87 0.71 -10.08 -1.13
C VAL A 87 -0.74 -9.65 -0.85
N LEU A 88 -0.99 -8.97 0.28
CA LEU A 88 -2.30 -8.45 0.62
C LEU A 88 -2.80 -7.46 -0.44
N LEU A 89 -1.96 -6.53 -0.89
CA LEU A 89 -2.31 -5.57 -1.94
C LEU A 89 -2.64 -6.27 -3.27
N GLY A 90 -1.90 -7.32 -3.64
CA GLY A 90 -2.21 -8.14 -4.81
C GLY A 90 -3.56 -8.85 -4.72
N ARG A 91 -3.94 -9.33 -3.52
CA ARG A 91 -5.26 -9.92 -3.27
C ARG A 91 -6.38 -8.89 -3.39
N ILE A 92 -6.19 -7.68 -2.86
CA ILE A 92 -7.15 -6.57 -2.98
C ILE A 92 -7.35 -6.19 -4.44
N LEU A 93 -6.24 -6.00 -5.18
CA LEU A 93 -6.27 -5.72 -6.61
C LEU A 93 -7.06 -6.78 -7.38
N SER A 94 -6.78 -8.07 -7.13
CA SER A 94 -7.46 -9.18 -7.81
C SER A 94 -8.97 -9.22 -7.52
N ARG A 95 -9.40 -8.77 -6.34
CA ARG A 95 -10.83 -8.66 -6.01
C ARG A 95 -11.48 -7.48 -6.71
N LEU A 96 -10.83 -6.32 -6.68
CA LEU A 96 -11.32 -5.11 -7.36
C LEU A 96 -11.44 -5.32 -8.88
N ASP A 97 -10.49 -6.01 -9.49
CA ASP A 97 -10.50 -6.36 -10.91
C ASP A 97 -11.74 -7.20 -11.28
N ARG A 98 -12.06 -8.23 -10.47
CA ARG A 98 -13.27 -9.05 -10.65
C ARG A 98 -14.57 -8.27 -10.43
N LEU A 99 -14.57 -7.33 -9.49
CA LEU A 99 -15.75 -6.52 -9.17
C LEU A 99 -16.03 -5.45 -10.24
N ALA A 100 -15.01 -5.00 -10.97
CA ALA A 100 -15.19 -4.06 -12.07
C ALA A 100 -16.08 -4.64 -13.18
N ASP A 101 -16.07 -5.96 -13.36
CA ASP A 101 -16.90 -6.68 -14.35
C ASP A 101 -18.32 -7.02 -13.83
N LEU A 102 -18.53 -7.00 -12.52
CA LEU A 102 -19.71 -7.54 -11.83
C LEU A 102 -20.42 -6.47 -10.99
N ILE A 103 -20.69 -5.29 -11.56
CA ILE A 103 -21.26 -4.13 -10.87
C ILE A 103 -22.65 -4.47 -10.27
N ASP A 104 -22.64 -4.98 -9.04
CA ASP A 104 -23.70 -4.85 -8.05
C ASP A 104 -23.11 -4.10 -6.85
N PRO A 105 -23.41 -2.78 -6.70
CA PRO A 105 -22.94 -1.96 -5.59
C PRO A 105 -23.39 -2.45 -4.21
N ALA A 106 -24.39 -3.34 -4.14
CA ALA A 106 -24.86 -3.95 -2.90
C ALA A 106 -24.17 -5.29 -2.60
N SER A 107 -23.15 -5.69 -3.37
CA SER A 107 -22.44 -6.94 -3.15
C SER A 107 -21.67 -6.91 -1.82
N PRO A 108 -21.79 -7.94 -0.96
CA PRO A 108 -20.99 -8.09 0.26
C PRO A 108 -19.48 -8.18 -0.02
N ASP A 109 -19.09 -8.37 -1.28
CA ASP A 109 -17.69 -8.36 -1.69
C ASP A 109 -17.03 -6.98 -1.54
N LEU A 110 -17.80 -5.89 -1.66
CA LEU A 110 -17.27 -4.53 -1.49
C LEU A 110 -16.85 -4.26 -0.04
N ASP A 111 -17.66 -4.70 0.93
CA ASP A 111 -17.33 -4.60 2.36
C ASP A 111 -16.04 -5.38 2.69
N ALA A 112 -15.88 -6.58 2.11
CA ALA A 112 -14.66 -7.36 2.27
C ALA A 112 -13.42 -6.69 1.65
N VAL A 113 -13.58 -5.85 0.61
CA VAL A 113 -12.49 -5.02 0.07
C VAL A 113 -12.18 -3.84 0.98
N VAL A 114 -13.20 -3.18 1.55
CA VAL A 114 -13.05 -2.09 2.53
C VAL A 114 -12.22 -2.57 3.72
N ASP A 115 -12.61 -3.69 4.33
CA ASP A 115 -11.90 -4.26 5.48
C ASP A 115 -10.46 -4.63 5.14
N ALA A 116 -10.23 -5.21 3.95
CA ALA A 116 -8.89 -5.54 3.49
C ALA A 116 -8.02 -4.29 3.28
N LEU A 117 -8.59 -3.18 2.80
CA LEU A 117 -7.88 -1.91 2.66
C LEU A 117 -7.53 -1.28 4.02
N PHE A 118 -8.43 -1.31 5.01
CA PHE A 118 -8.09 -0.89 6.37
C PHE A 118 -6.98 -1.74 6.97
N PHE A 119 -7.03 -3.06 6.75
CA PHE A 119 -5.97 -3.96 7.18
C PHE A 119 -4.64 -3.66 6.46
N ALA A 120 -4.67 -3.32 5.17
CA ALA A 120 -3.49 -2.90 4.42
C ALA A 120 -2.90 -1.59 4.95
N GLN A 121 -3.74 -0.60 5.27
CA GLN A 121 -3.31 0.66 5.90
C GLN A 121 -2.68 0.43 7.28
N ARG A 122 -3.23 -0.50 8.08
CA ARG A 122 -2.62 -0.90 9.35
C ARG A 122 -1.28 -1.59 9.13
N SER A 123 -1.21 -2.50 8.17
CA SER A 123 0.02 -3.22 7.81
C SER A 123 1.12 -2.27 7.31
N LEU A 124 0.76 -1.28 6.49
CA LEU A 124 1.66 -0.21 6.05
C LEU A 124 2.24 0.56 7.25
N ARG A 125 1.43 0.87 8.27
CA ARG A 125 1.91 1.49 9.51
C ARG A 125 2.86 0.58 10.29
N MET A 126 2.63 -0.73 10.32
CA MET A 126 3.52 -1.68 11.02
C MET A 126 4.89 -1.83 10.37
N VAL A 127 4.99 -1.61 9.05
CA VAL A 127 6.27 -1.59 8.32
C VAL A 127 6.86 -0.19 8.21
N SER A 128 6.31 0.79 8.91
CA SER A 128 6.91 2.11 8.99
C SER A 128 8.18 2.09 9.85
N GLU A 129 9.17 2.87 9.43
CA GLU A 129 10.45 3.09 10.09
C GLU A 129 10.79 4.58 9.97
N PRO A 130 10.29 5.42 10.89
CA PRO A 130 10.43 6.87 10.80
C PRO A 130 11.89 7.33 10.77
N SER A 131 12.79 6.61 11.45
CA SER A 131 14.22 6.92 11.46
C SER A 131 14.88 6.80 10.08
N ALA A 132 14.26 6.04 9.16
CA ALA A 132 14.67 5.87 7.77
C ALA A 132 13.73 6.58 6.77
N GLY A 133 12.84 7.44 7.25
CA GLY A 133 11.90 8.16 6.40
C GLY A 133 10.82 7.28 5.77
N LEU A 134 10.58 6.08 6.31
CA LEU A 134 9.47 5.21 5.95
C LEU A 134 8.25 5.61 6.76
N THR A 135 7.62 6.73 6.42
CA THR A 135 6.48 7.26 7.17
C THR A 135 5.19 7.18 6.35
N PRO A 136 4.04 6.83 6.96
CA PRO A 136 2.74 6.96 6.31
C PRO A 136 2.52 8.42 5.89
N VAL A 137 1.62 8.68 4.92
CA VAL A 137 1.15 10.06 4.77
C VAL A 137 0.37 10.39 6.04
N ASP A 138 0.78 11.43 6.73
CA ASP A 138 0.00 12.03 7.81
C ASP A 138 -1.13 12.87 7.19
N PHE A 139 -2.34 12.33 7.20
CA PHE A 139 -3.53 13.04 6.70
C PHE A 139 -4.18 13.95 7.76
N THR A 140 -3.61 14.06 8.97
CA THR A 140 -4.13 14.95 10.03
C THR A 140 -4.17 16.42 9.57
N ALA A 141 -3.34 16.80 8.60
CA ALA A 141 -3.34 18.12 7.98
C ALA A 141 -4.01 18.19 6.59
N ALA A 142 -4.43 17.07 5.99
CA ALA A 142 -4.92 17.02 4.61
C ALA A 142 -6.45 17.20 4.50
N CYS A 143 -7.21 16.90 5.56
CA CYS A 143 -8.66 17.11 5.62
C CYS A 143 -9.05 18.38 6.40
N CYS A 144 -8.35 19.49 6.18
CA CYS A 144 -8.70 20.78 6.80
C CYS A 144 -10.09 21.34 6.39
N ASN A 145 -10.88 20.63 5.56
CA ASN A 145 -12.20 21.08 5.13
C ASN A 145 -13.36 20.57 6.02
N CYS A 146 -13.10 19.84 7.11
CA CYS A 146 -14.15 19.32 8.00
C CYS A 146 -14.02 19.80 9.46
N ARG A 147 -13.34 20.91 9.72
CA ARG A 147 -13.37 21.51 11.07
C ARG A 147 -14.67 22.32 11.18
N PRO A 148 -15.71 21.86 11.91
CA PRO A 148 -16.86 22.71 12.15
C PRO A 148 -16.38 23.95 12.90
N ALA A 149 -16.72 25.13 12.38
CA ALA A 149 -16.54 26.37 13.10
C ALA A 149 -17.29 26.24 14.43
N LYS A 150 -16.57 26.32 15.55
CA LYS A 150 -17.21 26.46 16.85
C LYS A 150 -17.87 27.83 16.87
N ASN A 151 -19.21 27.86 16.87
CA ASN A 151 -19.96 28.97 17.43
C ASN A 151 -19.82 28.95 18.95
#